data_AF-A0A1G5GYU6-F1
#
_entry.id   AF-A0A1G5GYU6-F1
#
_cell.length_a   1.000
_cell.length_b   1.000
_cell.length_c   1.000
_cell.angle_alpha   90.00
_cell.angle_beta   90.00
_cell.angle_gamma   90.00
#
_symmetry.space_group_name_H-M   'P 1'
#
loop_
_entity.id
_entity.type
_entity.pdbx_description
1 polymer ?
#
loop_
_entity_poly.entity_id
_entity_poly.type
_entity_poly.pdbx_seq_one_letter_code
_entity_poly.pdbx_strand_id
1 'polypeptide(L)'
;METSKPELKLIQMSDVEAEEVSWLWYPFIPYGKLTIIQGDPGDGKTIFVLNAAAKLSKGISLDTGLQSEEPINIIYQTAEDGLADTVKPRLEGAGADCSKIHVIDESDKSLSMVDERVEQAIIRTGAKLLIMDPLQAYLGGGMDMNRANEARDMTKKLGALAEKYKCAIILIGHMNKASGNKAAYRGMGSIDFYAVARSVLLVGRIEGEPELRAIVQIKNNLSAFGHSKAFRLSEEGFEWIGDYEITADEVLGGIAPKANKQEKAIALLRELAEDHNMIPSNEAVELAKEEDISKRTLEIAKNELGIKARRINNTWYWILKENE
;
A
#
# COMPACT_ATOMS: atom_id res chain seq x y z
N MET A 1 42.99 -12.39 -27.38
CA MET A 1 42.41 -11.21 -26.73
C MET A 1 42.61 -11.40 -25.24
N GLU A 2 43.58 -10.70 -24.65
CA GLU A 2 43.78 -10.71 -23.20
C GLU A 2 42.57 -10.04 -22.54
N THR A 3 41.83 -10.80 -21.74
CA THR A 3 40.76 -10.27 -20.90
C THR A 3 41.40 -9.44 -19.80
N SER A 4 41.32 -8.10 -19.91
CA SER A 4 41.81 -7.20 -18.86
C SER A 4 41.07 -7.51 -17.56
N LYS A 5 41.80 -7.94 -16.53
CA LYS A 5 41.22 -8.17 -15.20
C LYS A 5 40.62 -6.84 -14.69
N PRO A 6 39.40 -6.85 -14.12
CA PRO A 6 38.81 -5.65 -13.59
C PRO A 6 39.69 -5.09 -12.47
N GLU A 7 39.97 -3.79 -12.52
CA GLU A 7 40.75 -3.07 -11.51
C GLU A 7 39.95 -3.00 -10.19
N LEU A 8 40.60 -3.31 -9.06
CA LEU A 8 40.00 -3.17 -7.74
C LEU A 8 39.79 -1.69 -7.42
N LYS A 9 38.53 -1.30 -7.22
CA LYS A 9 38.16 0.04 -6.73
C LYS A 9 37.66 -0.07 -5.29
N LEU A 10 38.31 0.65 -4.38
CA LEU A 10 37.88 0.80 -3.00
C LEU A 10 37.37 2.23 -2.80
N ILE A 11 36.26 2.37 -2.10
CA ILE A 11 35.69 3.67 -1.70
C ILE A 11 35.81 3.75 -0.19
N GLN A 12 36.44 4.81 0.32
CA GLN A 12 36.55 5.04 1.75
C GLN A 12 35.24 5.69 2.24
N MET A 13 34.63 5.14 3.30
CA MET A 13 33.35 5.67 3.79
C MET A 13 33.42 7.11 4.31
N SER A 14 34.62 7.63 4.63
CA SER A 14 34.82 9.05 4.95
C SER A 14 34.60 9.98 3.76
N ASP A 15 34.70 9.45 2.55
CA ASP A 15 34.61 10.22 1.30
C ASP A 15 33.19 10.18 0.72
N VAL A 16 32.31 9.39 1.34
CA VAL A 16 30.91 9.27 0.96
C VAL A 16 30.10 10.29 1.75
N GLU A 17 29.49 11.24 1.05
CA GLU A 17 28.55 12.18 1.68
C GLU A 17 27.30 11.45 2.14
N ALA A 18 26.86 11.75 3.36
CA ALA A 18 25.62 11.20 3.91
C ALA A 18 24.42 11.87 3.23
N GLU A 19 23.52 11.07 2.67
CA GLU A 19 22.27 11.53 2.06
C GLU A 19 21.06 11.00 2.84
N GLU A 20 20.03 11.84 3.00
CA GLU A 20 18.73 11.40 3.49
C GLU A 20 17.94 10.66 2.39
N VAL A 21 17.10 9.70 2.79
CA VAL A 21 16.19 9.04 1.86
C VAL A 21 15.06 10.00 1.50
N SER A 22 14.96 10.37 0.23
CA SER A 22 13.80 11.10 -0.31
C SER A 22 12.66 10.14 -0.65
N TRP A 23 11.41 10.60 -0.54
CA TRP A 23 10.22 9.77 -0.70
C TRP A 23 9.26 10.39 -1.70
N LEU A 24 8.72 9.55 -2.59
CA LEU A 24 7.57 9.89 -3.41
C LEU A 24 6.29 9.90 -2.56
N TRP A 25 6.23 8.99 -1.58
CA TRP A 25 5.15 8.93 -0.60
C TRP A 25 5.70 8.40 0.71
N TYR A 26 5.89 9.26 1.70
CA TYR A 26 6.45 8.85 2.99
C TYR A 26 5.40 8.13 3.85
N PRO A 27 5.72 7.01 4.54
CA PRO A 27 6.95 6.21 4.48
C PRO A 27 6.83 4.98 3.54
N PHE A 28 6.01 5.06 2.49
CA PHE A 28 5.60 3.92 1.68
C PHE A 28 6.43 3.71 0.41
N ILE A 29 6.76 4.77 -0.33
CA ILE A 29 7.41 4.70 -1.64
C ILE A 29 8.64 5.62 -1.65
N PRO A 30 9.84 5.07 -1.40
CA PRO A 30 11.09 5.82 -1.44
C PRO A 30 11.57 6.03 -2.89
N TYR A 31 12.15 7.20 -3.17
CA TYR A 31 12.86 7.43 -4.43
C TYR A 31 14.14 6.60 -4.51
N GLY A 32 14.47 6.19 -5.73
CA GLY A 32 15.70 5.48 -6.04
C GLY A 32 15.78 4.05 -5.49
N LYS A 33 14.63 3.45 -5.16
CA LYS A 33 14.52 2.10 -4.62
C LYS A 33 13.31 1.39 -5.23
N LEU A 34 13.24 0.07 -5.02
CA LEU A 34 12.11 -0.76 -5.45
C LEU A 34 11.06 -0.86 -4.34
N THR A 35 9.80 -0.68 -4.73
CA THR A 35 8.60 -0.95 -3.93
C THR A 35 7.77 -2.03 -4.61
N ILE A 36 7.26 -2.99 -3.83
CA ILE A 36 6.31 -3.99 -4.33
C ILE A 36 4.92 -3.65 -3.81
N ILE A 37 3.93 -3.68 -4.69
CA ILE A 37 2.51 -3.65 -4.32
C ILE A 37 1.92 -5.00 -4.67
N GLN A 38 1.46 -5.74 -3.65
CA GLN A 38 0.95 -7.10 -3.82
C GLN A 38 -0.42 -7.29 -3.17
N GLY A 39 -1.12 -8.32 -3.61
CA GLY A 39 -2.52 -8.60 -3.23
C GLY A 39 -3.15 -9.58 -4.19
N ASP A 40 -4.35 -10.06 -3.90
CA ASP A 40 -5.02 -11.04 -4.77
C ASP A 40 -5.53 -10.36 -6.07
N PRO A 41 -5.69 -11.12 -7.17
CA PRO A 41 -6.35 -10.62 -8.36
C PRO A 41 -7.71 -10.01 -8.03
N GLY A 42 -7.98 -8.79 -8.51
CA GLY A 42 -9.25 -8.10 -8.24
C GLY A 42 -9.33 -7.31 -6.92
N ASP A 43 -8.22 -7.17 -6.17
CA ASP A 43 -8.17 -6.35 -4.95
C ASP A 43 -7.98 -4.85 -5.19
N GLY A 44 -7.88 -4.43 -6.45
CA GLY A 44 -7.81 -3.00 -6.80
C GLY A 44 -6.41 -2.39 -6.81
N LYS A 45 -5.33 -3.20 -6.84
CA LYS A 45 -3.94 -2.73 -6.96
C LYS A 45 -3.74 -1.75 -8.12
N THR A 46 -4.12 -2.17 -9.33
CA THR A 46 -4.01 -1.36 -10.55
C THR A 46 -4.84 -0.08 -10.43
N ILE A 47 -6.06 -0.16 -9.89
CA ILE A 47 -6.90 1.03 -9.69
C ILE A 47 -6.25 2.00 -8.70
N PHE A 48 -5.73 1.52 -7.57
CA PHE A 48 -4.99 2.33 -6.62
C PHE A 48 -3.80 3.03 -7.29
N VAL A 49 -2.98 2.29 -8.02
CA VAL A 49 -1.76 2.84 -8.64
C VAL A 49 -2.07 3.82 -9.76
N LEU A 50 -3.11 3.60 -10.57
CA LEU A 50 -3.54 4.55 -11.59
C LEU A 50 -4.08 5.85 -10.97
N ASN A 51 -4.83 5.77 -9.86
CA ASN A 51 -5.30 6.96 -9.14
C ASN A 51 -4.14 7.71 -8.46
N ALA A 52 -3.16 6.97 -7.92
CA ALA A 52 -1.93 7.58 -7.42
C ALA A 52 -1.15 8.29 -8.53
N ALA A 53 -0.98 7.64 -9.68
CA ALA A 53 -0.33 8.22 -10.85
C ALA A 53 -1.05 9.48 -11.36
N ALA A 54 -2.39 9.49 -11.34
CA ALA A 54 -3.20 10.63 -11.70
C ALA A 54 -2.91 11.85 -10.80
N LYS A 55 -2.89 11.66 -9.48
CA LYS A 55 -2.52 12.73 -8.53
C LYS A 55 -1.08 13.23 -8.75
N LEU A 56 -0.13 12.30 -8.85
CA LEU A 56 1.30 12.61 -9.00
C LEU A 56 1.62 13.32 -10.33
N SER A 57 0.90 12.99 -11.41
CA SER A 57 1.01 13.67 -12.71
C SER A 57 0.64 15.16 -12.65
N LYS A 58 -0.07 15.58 -11.58
CA LYS A 58 -0.46 16.97 -11.31
C LYS A 58 0.23 17.57 -10.10
N GLY A 59 1.21 16.86 -9.52
CA GLY A 59 1.92 17.32 -8.32
C GLY A 59 1.07 17.26 -7.04
N ILE A 60 -0.06 16.55 -7.06
CA ILE A 60 -0.95 16.43 -5.91
C ILE A 60 -0.46 15.29 -5.03
N SER A 61 -0.34 15.54 -3.73
CA SER A 61 0.07 14.51 -2.78
C SER A 61 -0.97 13.40 -2.62
N LEU A 62 -0.50 12.19 -2.28
CA LEU A 62 -1.37 11.02 -2.09
C LEU A 62 -2.18 11.11 -0.79
N ASP A 63 -1.60 11.67 0.27
CA ASP A 63 -2.24 11.91 1.56
C ASP A 63 -2.70 13.37 1.73
N THR A 64 -3.73 13.56 2.53
CA THR A 64 -4.23 14.88 2.92
C THR A 64 -3.23 15.56 3.86
N GLY A 65 -2.87 16.82 3.58
CA GLY A 65 -2.02 17.64 4.46
C GLY A 65 -0.51 17.60 4.17
N LEU A 66 -0.06 16.82 3.19
CA LEU A 66 1.30 16.94 2.66
C LEU A 66 1.37 18.07 1.61
N GLN A 67 2.53 18.74 1.51
CA GLN A 67 2.73 19.76 0.48
C GLN A 67 2.60 19.14 -0.92
N SER A 68 1.96 19.90 -1.82
CA SER A 68 1.93 19.59 -3.24
C SER A 68 3.37 19.53 -3.75
N GLU A 69 3.71 18.45 -4.44
CA GLU A 69 4.98 18.33 -5.15
C GLU A 69 4.86 18.94 -6.56
N GLU A 70 5.98 19.02 -7.28
CA GLU A 70 5.92 19.34 -8.70
C GLU A 70 5.33 18.16 -9.51
N PRO A 71 4.54 18.43 -10.56
CA PRO A 71 4.08 17.41 -11.49
C PRO A 71 5.23 16.54 -12.04
N ILE A 72 5.17 15.23 -11.81
CA ILE A 72 6.20 14.30 -12.27
C ILE A 72 5.82 13.55 -13.54
N ASN A 73 6.83 13.19 -14.34
CA ASN A 73 6.68 12.23 -15.43
C ASN A 73 6.68 10.80 -14.87
N ILE A 74 5.78 9.97 -15.39
CA ILE A 74 5.52 8.61 -14.93
C ILE A 74 5.57 7.68 -16.14
N ILE A 75 6.25 6.54 -16.01
CA ILE A 75 6.15 5.45 -16.98
C ILE A 75 5.25 4.38 -16.37
N TYR A 76 4.11 4.10 -16.99
CA TYR A 76 3.21 3.02 -16.61
C TYR A 76 3.26 1.94 -17.69
N GLN A 77 3.87 0.80 -17.37
CA GLN A 77 4.00 -0.32 -18.29
C GLN A 77 3.05 -1.44 -17.88
N THR A 78 2.17 -1.83 -18.80
CA THR A 78 1.25 -2.95 -18.58
C THR A 78 1.19 -3.89 -19.79
N ALA A 79 1.03 -5.18 -19.50
CA ALA A 79 0.85 -6.25 -20.48
C ALA A 79 -0.53 -6.91 -20.39
N GLU A 80 -1.32 -6.56 -19.38
CA GLU A 80 -2.65 -7.13 -19.12
C GLU A 80 -3.78 -6.24 -19.62
N ASP A 81 -3.64 -4.92 -19.46
CA ASP A 81 -4.70 -3.96 -19.77
C ASP A 81 -4.46 -3.23 -21.10
N GLY A 82 -5.50 -3.08 -21.91
CA GLY A 82 -5.45 -2.30 -23.14
C GLY A 82 -5.26 -0.81 -22.88
N LEU A 83 -4.33 -0.17 -23.59
CA LEU A 83 -4.02 1.25 -23.37
C LEU A 83 -5.20 2.17 -23.68
N ALA A 84 -5.90 1.91 -24.78
CA ALA A 84 -6.96 2.80 -25.29
C ALA A 84 -8.33 2.56 -24.63
N ASP A 85 -8.65 1.31 -24.30
CA ASP A 85 -9.97 0.91 -23.78
C ASP A 85 -10.02 0.81 -22.25
N THR A 86 -8.86 0.68 -21.60
CA THR A 86 -8.79 0.38 -20.16
C THR A 86 -7.93 1.38 -19.40
N VAL A 87 -6.65 1.51 -19.74
CA VAL A 87 -5.70 2.35 -18.97
C VAL A 87 -6.05 3.84 -19.12
N LYS A 88 -6.15 4.33 -20.36
CA LYS A 88 -6.40 5.74 -20.64
C LYS A 88 -7.74 6.22 -20.06
N PRO A 89 -8.89 5.52 -20.25
CA PRO A 89 -10.15 5.94 -19.64
C PRO A 89 -10.10 5.97 -18.11
N ARG A 90 -9.40 5.02 -17.46
CA ARG A 90 -9.22 5.04 -15.99
C ARG A 90 -8.37 6.23 -15.52
N LEU A 91 -7.30 6.56 -16.24
CA LEU A 91 -6.47 7.73 -15.94
C LEU A 91 -7.25 9.04 -16.13
N GLU A 92 -8.01 9.17 -17.22
CA GLU A 92 -8.86 10.33 -17.48
C GLU A 92 -9.97 10.46 -16.44
N GLY A 93 -10.62 9.35 -16.06
CA GLY A 93 -11.61 9.31 -14.98
C GLY A 93 -11.05 9.67 -13.61
N ALA A 94 -9.79 9.31 -13.34
CA ALA A 94 -9.05 9.73 -12.15
C ALA A 94 -8.51 11.18 -12.23
N GLY A 95 -8.71 11.88 -13.35
CA GLY A 95 -8.30 13.26 -13.55
C GLY A 95 -6.80 13.45 -13.78
N ALA A 96 -6.11 12.44 -14.35
CA ALA A 96 -4.69 12.49 -14.66
C ALA A 96 -4.33 13.54 -15.72
N ASP A 97 -3.13 14.09 -15.62
CA ASP A 97 -2.47 14.72 -16.77
C ASP A 97 -1.79 13.63 -17.61
N CYS A 98 -2.51 13.11 -18.61
CA CYS A 98 -2.00 12.07 -19.50
C CYS A 98 -0.77 12.50 -20.33
N SER A 99 -0.44 13.80 -20.41
CA SER A 99 0.80 14.24 -21.08
C SER A 99 2.08 13.90 -20.29
N LYS A 100 1.92 13.63 -18.99
CA LYS A 100 2.97 13.23 -18.05
C LYS A 100 3.07 11.71 -17.87
N ILE A 101 2.18 10.94 -18.49
CA ILE A 101 2.13 9.48 -18.37
C ILE A 101 2.55 8.85 -19.68
N HIS A 102 3.60 8.05 -19.62
CA HIS A 102 4.23 7.42 -20.78
C HIS A 102 4.13 5.91 -20.69
N VAL A 103 4.14 5.27 -21.85
CA VAL A 103 4.23 3.82 -22.01
C VAL A 103 5.35 3.53 -23.00
N ILE A 104 6.15 2.51 -22.75
CA ILE A 104 7.13 2.03 -23.71
C ILE A 104 6.38 1.17 -24.73
N ASP A 105 6.54 1.51 -26.01
CA ASP A 105 5.92 0.77 -27.10
C ASP A 105 6.57 -0.62 -27.24
N GLU A 106 5.74 -1.66 -27.13
CA GLU A 106 6.13 -3.07 -27.23
C GLU A 106 5.68 -3.72 -28.54
N SER A 107 5.08 -2.95 -29.47
CA SER A 107 4.51 -3.47 -30.72
C SER A 107 5.52 -4.23 -31.58
N ASP A 108 6.77 -3.75 -31.64
CA ASP A 108 7.85 -4.42 -32.37
C ASP A 108 8.53 -5.54 -31.56
N LYS A 109 8.68 -5.31 -30.25
CA LYS A 109 9.42 -6.22 -29.35
C LYS A 109 8.94 -6.08 -27.92
N SER A 110 8.63 -7.22 -27.30
CA SER A 110 8.30 -7.30 -25.87
C SER A 110 9.41 -6.75 -24.98
N LEU A 111 9.01 -6.13 -23.88
CA LEU A 111 9.89 -5.54 -22.89
C LEU A 111 10.21 -6.55 -21.79
N SER A 112 11.39 -6.40 -21.18
CA SER A 112 11.74 -7.07 -19.94
C SER A 112 12.39 -6.07 -18.98
N MET A 113 12.46 -6.43 -17.69
CA MET A 113 13.08 -5.59 -16.66
C MET A 113 14.55 -5.24 -16.95
N VAL A 114 15.23 -6.07 -17.74
CA VAL A 114 16.65 -5.88 -18.11
C VAL A 114 16.82 -5.24 -19.48
N ASP A 115 15.74 -4.89 -20.17
CA ASP A 115 15.80 -4.24 -21.47
C ASP A 115 16.38 -2.82 -21.33
N GLU A 116 17.29 -2.44 -22.23
CA GLU A 116 17.92 -1.11 -22.23
C GLU A 116 16.91 0.02 -22.48
N ARG A 117 15.79 -0.29 -23.14
CA ARG A 117 14.70 0.67 -23.38
C ARG A 117 14.13 1.23 -22.08
N VAL A 118 14.20 0.49 -20.97
CA VAL A 118 13.77 0.98 -19.65
C VAL A 118 14.61 2.19 -19.22
N GLU A 119 15.93 2.08 -19.29
CA GLU A 119 16.84 3.19 -18.95
C GLU A 119 16.69 4.35 -19.94
N GLN A 120 16.60 4.06 -21.24
CA GLN A 120 16.39 5.08 -22.26
C GLN A 120 15.09 5.87 -22.05
N ALA A 121 14.00 5.18 -21.68
CA ALA A 121 12.72 5.82 -21.38
C ALA A 121 12.80 6.70 -20.13
N ILE A 122 13.43 6.23 -19.05
CA ILE A 122 13.65 7.03 -17.84
C ILE A 122 14.43 8.31 -18.17
N ILE A 123 15.51 8.21 -18.95
CA ILE A 123 16.32 9.37 -19.36
C ILE A 123 15.50 10.33 -20.23
N ARG A 124 14.86 9.82 -21.28
CA ARG A 124 14.15 10.63 -22.28
C ARG A 124 12.99 11.41 -21.69
N THR A 125 12.28 10.80 -20.75
CA THR A 125 11.11 11.40 -20.11
C THR A 125 11.49 12.15 -18.83
N GLY A 126 12.65 11.88 -18.22
CA GLY A 126 12.97 12.35 -16.87
C GLY A 126 12.03 11.76 -15.82
N ALA A 127 11.47 10.57 -16.07
CA ALA A 127 10.49 9.95 -15.19
C ALA A 127 11.01 9.78 -13.75
N LYS A 128 10.18 10.15 -12.79
CA LYS A 128 10.44 9.98 -11.35
C LYS A 128 9.74 8.76 -10.77
N LEU A 129 8.84 8.14 -11.55
CA LEU A 129 8.14 6.91 -11.21
C LEU A 129 8.08 5.98 -12.42
N LEU A 130 8.43 4.72 -12.23
CA LEU A 130 8.21 3.62 -13.17
C LEU A 130 7.32 2.57 -12.49
N ILE A 131 6.23 2.19 -13.13
CA ILE A 131 5.30 1.15 -12.68
C ILE A 131 5.32 0.02 -13.70
N MET A 132 5.46 -1.22 -13.23
CA MET A 132 5.33 -2.43 -14.05
C MET A 132 4.18 -3.30 -13.51
N ASP A 133 3.13 -3.48 -14.32
CA ASP A 133 1.87 -4.13 -13.94
C ASP A 133 1.40 -5.19 -14.96
N PRO A 134 1.51 -6.49 -14.69
CA PRO A 134 2.14 -7.12 -13.52
C PRO A 134 3.63 -7.36 -13.77
N LEU A 135 4.41 -7.49 -12.69
CA LEU A 135 5.84 -7.75 -12.78
C LEU A 135 6.16 -9.07 -13.50
N GLN A 136 5.26 -10.06 -13.42
CA GLN A 136 5.42 -11.38 -14.05
C GLN A 136 5.55 -11.29 -15.57
N ALA A 137 4.88 -10.31 -16.20
CA ALA A 137 4.94 -10.12 -17.64
C ALA A 137 6.32 -9.64 -18.12
N TYR A 138 7.12 -9.03 -17.24
CA TYR A 138 8.40 -8.40 -17.58
C TYR A 138 9.63 -9.21 -17.19
N LEU A 139 9.44 -10.47 -16.76
CA LEU A 139 10.54 -11.37 -16.42
C LEU A 139 11.37 -11.79 -17.65
N GLY A 140 10.82 -11.68 -18.87
CA GLY A 140 11.51 -12.05 -20.11
C GLY A 140 11.24 -13.49 -20.56
N GLY A 141 11.25 -13.72 -21.88
CA GLY A 141 10.97 -15.03 -22.47
C GLY A 141 12.06 -16.05 -22.16
N GLY A 142 11.71 -17.12 -21.44
CA GLY A 142 12.61 -18.23 -21.11
C GLY A 142 13.06 -18.31 -19.65
N MET A 143 12.59 -17.40 -18.79
CA MET A 143 12.95 -17.38 -17.37
C MET A 143 11.86 -17.98 -16.48
N ASP A 144 12.29 -18.65 -15.42
CA ASP A 144 11.41 -19.29 -14.44
C ASP A 144 11.48 -18.51 -13.13
N MET A 145 10.34 -17.95 -12.70
CA MET A 145 10.21 -17.20 -11.44
C MET A 145 10.59 -18.01 -10.19
N ASN A 146 10.60 -19.34 -10.29
CA ASN A 146 11.04 -20.23 -9.23
C ASN A 146 12.57 -20.34 -9.13
N ARG A 147 13.31 -19.82 -10.13
CA ARG A 147 14.78 -19.78 -10.12
C ARG A 147 15.26 -18.48 -9.50
N ALA A 148 15.49 -18.54 -8.19
CA ALA A 148 15.92 -17.44 -7.33
C ALA A 148 17.02 -16.52 -7.91
N ASN A 149 17.97 -17.09 -8.65
CA ASN A 149 19.09 -16.32 -9.20
C ASN A 149 18.65 -15.37 -10.33
N GLU A 150 17.72 -15.78 -11.18
CA GLU A 150 17.24 -14.97 -12.32
C GLU A 150 16.43 -13.76 -11.82
N ALA A 151 15.56 -13.96 -10.82
CA ALA A 151 14.82 -12.87 -10.16
C ALA A 151 15.73 -11.82 -9.52
N ARG A 152 16.84 -12.25 -8.90
CA ARG A 152 17.81 -11.34 -8.26
C ARG A 152 18.57 -10.49 -9.27
N ASP A 153 19.02 -11.07 -10.38
CA ASP A 153 19.78 -10.32 -11.38
C ASP A 153 18.94 -9.21 -12.03
N MET A 154 17.66 -9.49 -12.32
CA MET A 154 16.74 -8.49 -12.86
C MET A 154 16.46 -7.36 -11.87
N THR A 155 16.10 -7.72 -10.64
CA THR A 155 15.81 -6.73 -9.59
C THR A 155 17.05 -5.92 -9.20
N LYS A 156 18.26 -6.49 -9.29
CA LYS A 156 19.51 -5.76 -9.12
C LYS A 156 19.70 -4.69 -10.20
N LYS A 157 19.42 -5.01 -11.48
CA LYS A 157 19.51 -4.02 -12.56
C LYS A 157 18.50 -2.90 -12.39
N LEU A 158 17.24 -3.22 -12.10
CA LEU A 158 16.22 -2.20 -11.80
C LEU A 158 16.59 -1.36 -10.58
N GLY A 159 17.10 -1.98 -9.51
CA GLY A 159 17.55 -1.26 -8.32
C GLY A 159 18.67 -0.28 -8.62
N ALA A 160 19.62 -0.65 -9.48
CA ALA A 160 20.69 0.23 -9.93
C ALA A 160 20.16 1.41 -10.77
N LEU A 161 19.17 1.18 -11.64
CA LEU A 161 18.51 2.25 -12.40
C LEU A 161 17.73 3.19 -11.48
N ALA A 162 16.97 2.65 -10.53
CA ALA A 162 16.26 3.42 -9.53
C ALA A 162 17.23 4.37 -8.83
N GLU A 163 18.30 3.84 -8.25
CA GLU A 163 19.30 4.60 -7.50
C GLU A 163 19.98 5.67 -8.36
N LYS A 164 20.45 5.29 -9.56
CA LYS A 164 21.16 6.18 -10.49
C LYS A 164 20.32 7.39 -10.91
N TYR A 165 19.02 7.20 -11.14
CA TYR A 165 18.14 8.25 -11.65
C TYR A 165 17.23 8.87 -10.58
N LYS A 166 17.38 8.44 -9.31
CA LYS A 166 16.47 8.77 -8.20
C LYS A 166 15.00 8.55 -8.60
N CYS A 167 14.74 7.48 -9.35
CA CYS A 167 13.42 7.09 -9.83
C CYS A 167 12.82 6.06 -8.87
N ALA A 168 11.59 6.26 -8.42
CA ALA A 168 10.85 5.26 -7.67
C ALA A 168 10.38 4.17 -8.65
N ILE A 169 10.56 2.89 -8.30
CA ILE A 169 10.08 1.78 -9.14
C ILE A 169 9.07 0.97 -8.34
N ILE A 170 7.87 0.83 -8.90
CA ILE A 170 6.78 0.01 -8.38
C ILE A 170 6.63 -1.24 -9.24
N LEU A 171 6.70 -2.40 -8.59
CA LEU A 171 6.38 -3.69 -9.19
C LEU A 171 5.06 -4.18 -8.61
N ILE A 172 4.06 -4.38 -9.47
CA ILE A 172 2.76 -4.92 -9.04
C ILE A 172 2.78 -6.43 -9.22
N GLY A 173 2.42 -7.16 -8.16
CA GLY A 173 2.44 -8.62 -8.18
C GLY A 173 1.21 -9.26 -7.55
N HIS A 174 0.89 -10.46 -8.02
CA HIS A 174 -0.11 -11.32 -7.38
C HIS A 174 0.51 -12.13 -6.24
N MET A 175 -0.25 -12.36 -5.17
CA MET A 175 0.12 -13.32 -4.15
C MET A 175 -0.07 -14.75 -4.68
N ASN A 176 0.79 -15.68 -4.25
CA ASN A 176 0.61 -17.08 -4.57
C ASN A 176 -0.28 -17.74 -3.50
N LYS A 177 -1.22 -18.59 -3.93
CA LYS A 177 -2.15 -19.35 -3.07
C LYS A 177 -1.48 -20.44 -2.21
N ALA A 178 -0.21 -20.28 -1.83
CA ALA A 178 0.45 -21.21 -0.92
C ALA A 178 0.05 -20.90 0.53
N SER A 179 -0.53 -21.91 1.18
CA SER A 179 -1.04 -21.93 2.55
C SER A 179 0.09 -21.85 3.59
N GLY A 180 0.66 -20.66 3.77
CA GLY A 180 1.58 -20.32 4.86
C GLY A 180 0.95 -19.38 5.90
N ASN A 181 1.27 -19.59 7.18
CA ASN A 181 0.65 -18.90 8.33
C ASN A 181 1.06 -17.42 8.55
N LYS A 182 1.86 -16.80 7.67
CA LYS A 182 2.38 -15.43 7.88
C LYS A 182 2.24 -14.57 6.64
N ALA A 183 1.67 -13.38 6.82
CA ALA A 183 1.40 -12.38 5.78
C ALA A 183 2.56 -12.11 4.83
N ALA A 184 3.76 -11.94 5.39
CA ALA A 184 4.98 -11.63 4.64
C ALA A 184 5.38 -12.72 3.62
N TYR A 185 4.97 -13.97 3.83
CA TYR A 185 5.42 -15.11 3.03
C TYR A 185 4.37 -15.63 2.02
N ARG A 186 3.20 -15.00 1.93
CA ARG A 186 2.20 -15.31 0.88
C ARG A 186 2.47 -14.56 -0.45
N GLY A 187 3.40 -13.62 -0.45
CA GLY A 187 3.77 -12.83 -1.62
C GLY A 187 4.48 -13.64 -2.73
N MET A 188 3.97 -13.51 -3.96
CA MET A 188 4.64 -13.66 -5.27
C MET A 188 5.47 -14.92 -5.59
N GLY A 189 5.35 -16.03 -4.85
CA GLY A 189 5.99 -17.30 -5.23
C GLY A 189 7.51 -17.33 -5.20
N SER A 190 8.15 -16.19 -4.95
CA SER A 190 9.59 -16.02 -4.92
C SER A 190 9.94 -15.03 -3.82
N ILE A 191 10.49 -15.57 -2.73
CA ILE A 191 11.06 -14.84 -1.59
C ILE A 191 12.06 -13.77 -2.05
N ASP A 192 12.64 -13.94 -3.24
CA ASP A 192 13.70 -13.08 -3.76
C ASP A 192 13.23 -11.67 -4.13
N PHE A 193 12.04 -11.51 -4.72
CA PHE A 193 11.51 -10.16 -4.98
C PHE A 193 11.19 -9.44 -3.67
N TYR A 194 10.55 -10.14 -2.74
CA TYR A 194 10.29 -9.61 -1.40
C TYR A 194 11.60 -9.20 -0.72
N ALA A 195 12.69 -9.97 -0.86
CA ALA A 195 13.98 -9.67 -0.27
C ALA A 195 14.60 -8.38 -0.81
N VAL A 196 14.53 -8.14 -2.13
CA VAL A 196 15.18 -6.99 -2.78
C VAL A 196 14.42 -5.68 -2.59
N ALA A 197 13.08 -5.71 -2.52
CA ALA A 197 12.28 -4.51 -2.30
C ALA A 197 12.57 -3.87 -0.93
N ARG A 198 12.61 -2.53 -0.89
CA ARG A 198 12.85 -1.77 0.37
C ARG A 198 11.55 -1.43 1.07
N SER A 199 10.45 -1.42 0.33
CA SER A 199 9.09 -1.31 0.84
C SER A 199 8.20 -2.35 0.16
N VAL A 200 7.27 -2.93 0.91
CA VAL A 200 6.26 -3.84 0.36
C VAL A 200 4.91 -3.46 0.96
N LEU A 201 3.95 -3.19 0.07
CA LEU A 201 2.58 -2.84 0.40
C LEU A 201 1.67 -4.02 0.04
N LEU A 202 0.79 -4.36 0.96
CA LEU A 202 -0.32 -5.27 0.76
C LEU A 202 -1.57 -4.45 0.45
N VAL A 203 -2.21 -4.72 -0.67
CA VAL A 203 -3.56 -4.24 -0.99
C VAL A 203 -4.51 -5.42 -0.91
N GLY A 204 -5.60 -5.28 -0.18
CA GLY A 204 -6.58 -6.35 -0.05
C GLY A 204 -7.96 -5.86 0.39
N ARG A 205 -8.94 -6.75 0.25
CA ARG A 205 -10.32 -6.53 0.70
C ARG A 205 -10.39 -6.46 2.21
N ILE A 206 -11.38 -5.71 2.68
CA ILE A 206 -11.74 -5.67 4.09
C ILE A 206 -12.96 -6.56 4.31
N GLU A 207 -12.83 -7.57 5.18
CA GLU A 207 -13.94 -8.45 5.52
C GLU A 207 -15.09 -7.66 6.15
N GLY A 208 -16.31 -7.87 5.66
CA GLY A 208 -17.51 -7.12 6.07
C GLY A 208 -17.71 -5.78 5.36
N GLU A 209 -16.73 -5.29 4.60
CA GLU A 209 -16.77 -4.00 3.89
C GLU A 209 -16.50 -4.22 2.39
N PRO A 210 -17.51 -4.62 1.59
CA PRO A 210 -17.30 -5.16 0.23
C PRO A 210 -16.64 -4.16 -0.74
N GLU A 211 -16.83 -2.86 -0.51
CA GLU A 211 -16.27 -1.79 -1.33
C GLU A 211 -14.93 -1.27 -0.81
N LEU A 212 -14.56 -1.55 0.45
CA LEU A 212 -13.32 -1.03 1.01
C LEU A 212 -12.14 -1.95 0.72
N ARG A 213 -11.01 -1.31 0.46
CA ARG A 213 -9.70 -1.92 0.30
C ARG A 213 -8.73 -1.26 1.25
N ALA A 214 -7.90 -2.06 1.90
CA ALA A 214 -6.82 -1.58 2.75
C ALA A 214 -5.50 -1.59 2.00
N ILE A 215 -4.61 -0.66 2.35
CA ILE A 215 -3.20 -0.63 1.98
C ILE A 215 -2.40 -0.71 3.27
N VAL A 216 -1.70 -1.83 3.47
CA VAL A 216 -0.93 -2.10 4.68
C VAL A 216 0.54 -2.30 4.31
N GLN A 217 1.44 -1.57 4.95
CA GLN A 217 2.87 -1.78 4.78
C GLN A 217 3.30 -3.03 5.55
N ILE A 218 3.82 -4.03 4.84
CA ILE A 218 4.28 -5.31 5.43
C ILE A 218 5.80 -5.46 5.42
N LYS A 219 6.51 -4.50 4.84
CA LYS A 219 7.96 -4.36 4.89
C LYS A 219 8.35 -2.90 4.73
N ASN A 220 9.28 -2.46 5.56
CA ASN A 220 10.01 -1.21 5.38
C ASN A 220 11.42 -1.38 5.97
N ASN A 221 12.44 -1.12 5.16
CA ASN A 221 13.83 -1.21 5.58
C ASN A 221 14.48 0.16 5.83
N LEU A 222 13.77 1.27 5.57
CA LEU A 222 14.34 2.62 5.54
C LEU A 222 13.73 3.55 6.59
N SER A 223 12.57 3.19 7.16
CA SER A 223 11.92 3.93 8.24
C SER A 223 10.99 3.02 9.05
N ALA A 224 10.33 3.60 10.06
CA ALA A 224 9.19 2.95 10.71
C ALA A 224 8.04 2.71 9.72
N PHE A 225 7.15 1.78 10.07
CA PHE A 225 5.98 1.47 9.24
C PHE A 225 5.01 2.65 9.23
N GLY A 226 4.45 2.93 8.06
CA GLY A 226 3.39 3.92 7.90
C GLY A 226 2.07 3.44 8.49
N HIS A 227 1.22 4.40 8.82
CA HIS A 227 -0.16 4.11 9.22
C HIS A 227 -0.93 3.51 8.04
N SER A 228 -1.67 2.43 8.27
CA SER A 228 -2.45 1.78 7.21
C SER A 228 -3.44 2.76 6.58
N LYS A 229 -3.69 2.57 5.28
CA LYS A 229 -4.61 3.42 4.51
C LYS A 229 -5.77 2.62 3.96
N ALA A 230 -6.84 3.30 3.57
CA ALA A 230 -7.94 2.69 2.86
C ALA A 230 -8.41 3.53 1.67
N PHE A 231 -9.05 2.85 0.73
CA PHE A 231 -9.80 3.44 -0.36
C PHE A 231 -11.07 2.63 -0.63
N ARG A 232 -12.09 3.28 -1.17
CA ARG A 232 -13.34 2.66 -1.60
C ARG A 232 -13.34 2.47 -3.12
N LEU A 233 -13.87 1.32 -3.55
CA LEU A 233 -14.19 1.00 -4.93
C LEU A 233 -15.67 0.64 -5.01
N SER A 234 -16.49 1.59 -5.45
CA SER A 234 -17.93 1.42 -5.67
C SER A 234 -18.28 1.58 -7.15
N GLU A 235 -19.57 1.51 -7.49
CA GLU A 235 -20.05 1.87 -8.83
C GLU A 235 -19.78 3.34 -9.20
N GLU A 236 -19.65 4.21 -8.20
CA GLU A 236 -19.32 5.64 -8.38
C GLU A 236 -17.83 5.88 -8.66
N GLY A 237 -16.99 4.86 -8.46
CA GLY A 237 -15.57 4.89 -8.79
C GLY A 237 -14.65 4.78 -7.57
N PHE A 238 -13.47 5.39 -7.69
CA PHE A 238 -12.44 5.37 -6.66
C PHE A 238 -12.59 6.56 -5.71
N GLU A 239 -12.57 6.27 -4.40
CA GLU A 239 -12.56 7.29 -3.36
C GLU A 239 -11.45 7.00 -2.35
N TRP A 240 -10.62 8.01 -2.07
CA TRP A 240 -9.56 7.90 -1.06
C TRP A 240 -10.13 8.14 0.34
N ILE A 241 -10.02 7.15 1.23
CA ILE A 241 -10.47 7.26 2.62
C ILE A 241 -9.37 7.85 3.51
N GLY A 242 -8.10 7.51 3.24
CA GLY A 242 -6.97 7.95 4.05
C GLY A 242 -6.64 6.97 5.17
N ASP A 243 -6.30 7.47 6.35
CA ASP A 243 -5.91 6.63 7.50
C ASP A 243 -7.00 5.65 7.90
N TYR A 244 -6.63 4.38 8.11
CA TYR A 244 -7.56 3.32 8.48
C TYR A 244 -6.90 2.28 9.40
N GLU A 245 -7.57 1.96 10.50
CA GLU A 245 -7.05 1.04 11.53
C GLU A 245 -7.26 -0.42 11.12
N ILE A 246 -6.20 -0.99 10.51
CA ILE A 246 -6.19 -2.39 10.08
C ILE A 246 -4.77 -2.96 10.01
N THR A 247 -4.66 -4.25 10.34
CA THR A 247 -3.43 -5.03 10.26
C THR A 247 -3.39 -5.90 9.01
N ALA A 248 -2.19 -6.32 8.61
CA ALA A 248 -2.03 -7.20 7.45
C ALA A 248 -2.71 -8.56 7.65
N ASP A 249 -2.75 -9.06 8.89
CA ASP A 249 -3.42 -10.32 9.21
C ASP A 249 -4.95 -10.20 9.12
N GLU A 250 -5.53 -9.03 9.41
CA GLU A 250 -6.96 -8.79 9.20
C GLU A 250 -7.30 -8.78 7.70
N VAL A 251 -6.46 -8.15 6.88
CA VAL A 251 -6.61 -8.14 5.41
C VAL A 251 -6.48 -9.55 4.80
N LEU A 252 -5.53 -10.37 5.27
CA LEU A 252 -5.26 -11.69 4.71
C LEU A 252 -6.03 -12.85 5.33
N GLY A 253 -6.50 -12.65 6.56
CA GLY A 253 -7.17 -13.67 7.36
C GLY A 253 -8.68 -13.69 7.16
N GLY A 254 -9.24 -12.72 6.42
CA GLY A 254 -10.69 -12.52 6.38
C GLY A 254 -11.24 -12.24 7.77
N ILE A 255 -10.43 -11.61 8.64
CA ILE A 255 -10.85 -11.23 9.99
C ILE A 255 -11.36 -9.81 9.87
N ALA A 256 -12.63 -9.58 10.25
CA ALA A 256 -13.21 -8.25 10.27
C ALA A 256 -12.29 -7.29 11.07
N PRO A 257 -11.93 -6.11 10.51
CA PRO A 257 -11.00 -5.19 11.15
C PRO A 257 -11.48 -4.75 12.53
N LYS A 258 -10.54 -4.44 13.41
CA LYS A 258 -10.83 -3.73 14.68
C LYS A 258 -11.59 -2.41 14.51
N ALA A 259 -11.55 -1.76 13.34
CA ALA A 259 -12.38 -0.59 13.03
C ALA A 259 -13.89 -0.90 13.18
N ASN A 260 -14.32 -2.11 12.81
CA ASN A 260 -15.69 -2.58 13.02
C ASN A 260 -15.98 -2.77 14.52
N LYS A 261 -14.97 -3.04 15.38
CA LYS A 261 -15.18 -3.14 16.83
C LYS A 261 -15.41 -1.79 17.50
N GLN A 262 -14.90 -0.68 16.95
CA GLN A 262 -15.19 0.65 17.50
C GLN A 262 -16.60 1.09 17.12
N GLU A 263 -17.02 0.91 15.87
CA GLU A 263 -18.39 1.18 15.44
C GLU A 263 -19.39 0.27 16.15
N LYS A 264 -19.08 -1.02 16.32
CA LYS A 264 -19.87 -1.94 17.16
C LYS A 264 -19.92 -1.50 18.62
N ALA A 265 -18.80 -1.01 19.19
CA ALA A 265 -18.80 -0.47 20.54
C ALA A 265 -19.68 0.78 20.66
N ILE A 266 -19.69 1.65 19.65
CA ILE A 266 -20.58 2.80 19.59
C ILE A 266 -22.03 2.36 19.46
N ALA A 267 -22.32 1.40 18.58
CA ALA A 267 -23.67 0.85 18.37
C ALA A 267 -24.20 0.18 19.65
N LEU A 268 -23.41 -0.67 20.29
CA LEU A 268 -23.73 -1.30 21.57
C LEU A 268 -24.03 -0.27 22.66
N LEU A 269 -23.21 0.77 22.79
CA LEU A 269 -23.44 1.83 23.79
C LEU A 269 -24.70 2.66 23.50
N ARG A 270 -25.07 2.83 22.23
CA ARG A 270 -26.31 3.49 21.82
C ARG A 270 -27.53 2.61 22.10
N GLU A 271 -27.47 1.33 21.79
CA GLU A 271 -28.52 0.35 22.08
C GLU A 271 -28.80 0.27 23.58
N LEU A 272 -27.74 0.14 24.41
CA LEU A 272 -27.88 0.17 25.86
C LEU A 272 -28.50 1.47 26.37
N ALA A 273 -28.24 2.59 25.67
CA ALA A 273 -28.85 3.87 26.02
C ALA A 273 -30.35 3.88 25.72
N GLU A 274 -30.87 3.08 24.79
CA GLU A 274 -32.31 3.00 24.50
C GLU A 274 -33.09 2.49 25.72
N ASP A 275 -32.61 1.41 26.32
CA ASP A 275 -33.27 0.70 27.43
C ASP A 275 -32.87 1.19 28.82
N HIS A 276 -31.71 1.84 28.95
CA HIS A 276 -31.15 2.23 30.25
C HIS A 276 -30.65 3.67 30.29
N ASN A 277 -31.00 4.40 31.35
CA ASN A 277 -30.44 5.73 31.61
C ASN A 277 -29.00 5.66 32.16
N MET A 278 -28.69 4.58 32.88
CA MET A 278 -27.35 4.29 33.40
C MET A 278 -27.12 2.80 33.53
N ILE A 279 -25.88 2.36 33.35
CA ILE A 279 -25.47 0.95 33.46
C ILE A 279 -24.22 0.82 34.36
N PRO A 280 -24.10 -0.24 35.18
CA PRO A 280 -22.84 -0.56 35.85
C PRO A 280 -21.68 -0.74 34.85
N SER A 281 -20.54 -0.12 35.12
CA SER A 281 -19.37 -0.16 34.23
C SER A 281 -18.82 -1.58 34.02
N ASN A 282 -18.95 -2.47 35.01
CA ASN A 282 -18.57 -3.87 34.89
C ASN A 282 -19.49 -4.63 33.94
N GLU A 283 -20.79 -4.37 33.99
CA GLU A 283 -21.80 -4.99 33.12
C GLU A 283 -21.62 -4.54 31.67
N ALA A 284 -21.39 -3.24 31.43
CA ALA A 284 -21.06 -2.73 30.10
C ALA A 284 -19.80 -3.41 29.51
N VAL A 285 -18.80 -3.71 30.34
CA VAL A 285 -17.58 -4.41 29.92
C VAL A 285 -17.84 -5.89 29.66
N GLU A 286 -18.75 -6.54 30.39
CA GLU A 286 -19.15 -7.93 30.15
C GLU A 286 -19.92 -8.07 28.83
N LEU A 287 -20.92 -7.21 28.59
CA LEU A 287 -21.68 -7.18 27.34
C LEU A 287 -20.79 -6.92 26.12
N ALA A 288 -19.87 -5.95 26.23
CA ALA A 288 -18.90 -5.70 25.17
C ALA A 288 -18.01 -6.92 24.89
N LYS A 289 -17.66 -7.69 25.93
CA LYS A 289 -16.85 -8.90 25.77
C LYS A 289 -17.61 -10.01 25.04
N GLU A 290 -18.92 -10.13 25.24
CA GLU A 290 -19.77 -11.09 24.51
C GLU A 290 -19.79 -10.77 23.00
N GLU A 291 -19.68 -9.51 22.63
CA GLU A 291 -19.56 -9.05 21.23
C GLU A 291 -18.11 -8.98 20.70
N ASP A 292 -17.16 -9.57 21.41
CA ASP A 292 -15.72 -9.56 21.07
C ASP A 292 -15.10 -8.13 21.00
N ILE A 293 -15.65 -7.19 21.76
CA ILE A 293 -15.14 -5.81 21.89
C ILE A 293 -14.18 -5.73 23.09
N SER A 294 -12.98 -5.18 22.85
CA SER A 294 -12.00 -5.02 23.93
C SER A 294 -12.38 -3.88 24.89
N LYS A 295 -12.02 -3.99 26.17
CA LYS A 295 -12.22 -2.92 27.16
C LYS A 295 -11.64 -1.56 26.71
N ARG A 296 -10.50 -1.58 26.00
CA ARG A 296 -9.86 -0.36 25.47
C ARG A 296 -10.72 0.28 24.37
N THR A 297 -11.26 -0.53 23.46
CA THR A 297 -12.15 -0.07 22.39
C THR A 297 -13.45 0.51 22.95
N LEU A 298 -14.03 -0.13 23.96
CA LEU A 298 -15.24 0.34 24.63
C LEU A 298 -15.02 1.70 25.33
N GLU A 299 -13.89 1.90 26.01
CA GLU A 299 -13.58 3.20 26.64
C GLU A 299 -13.35 4.31 25.62
N ILE A 300 -12.79 4.00 24.44
CA ILE A 300 -12.65 4.98 23.34
C ILE A 300 -14.04 5.41 22.85
N ALA A 301 -14.93 4.45 22.55
CA ALA A 301 -16.30 4.72 22.12
C ALA A 301 -17.11 5.52 23.16
N LYS A 302 -16.97 5.17 24.45
CA LYS A 302 -17.58 5.92 25.56
C LYS A 302 -17.12 7.39 25.60
N ASN A 303 -15.82 7.64 25.44
CA ASN A 303 -15.29 9.00 25.42
C ASN A 303 -15.79 9.79 24.20
N GLU A 304 -15.87 9.13 23.04
CA GLU A 304 -16.39 9.72 21.80
C GLU A 304 -17.87 10.11 21.91
N LEU A 305 -18.68 9.26 22.56
CA LEU A 305 -20.08 9.53 22.85
C LEU A 305 -20.31 10.52 24.01
N GLY A 306 -19.25 10.98 24.67
CA GLY A 306 -19.35 11.90 25.81
C GLY A 306 -19.98 11.28 27.07
N ILE A 307 -20.00 9.95 27.18
CA ILE A 307 -20.63 9.22 28.29
C ILE A 307 -19.80 9.42 29.57
N LYS A 308 -20.42 10.01 30.59
CA LYS A 308 -19.78 10.30 31.88
C LYS A 308 -19.89 9.13 32.85
N ALA A 309 -18.86 8.96 33.68
CA ALA A 309 -18.88 7.97 34.76
C ALA A 309 -19.21 8.62 36.11
N ARG A 310 -20.09 8.00 36.90
CA ARG A 310 -20.46 8.44 38.25
C ARG A 310 -20.38 7.27 39.24
N ARG A 311 -19.83 7.52 40.42
CA ARG A 311 -19.77 6.51 41.49
C ARG A 311 -21.00 6.61 42.39
N ILE A 312 -21.73 5.50 42.55
CA ILE A 312 -22.92 5.38 43.41
C ILE A 312 -22.76 4.10 44.24
N ASN A 313 -22.90 4.18 45.57
CA ASN A 313 -22.80 3.03 46.49
C ASN A 313 -21.60 2.11 46.21
N ASN A 314 -20.43 2.72 46.00
CA ASN A 314 -19.15 2.04 45.72
C ASN A 314 -19.01 1.40 44.32
N THR A 315 -20.03 1.48 43.45
CA THR A 315 -20.00 0.99 42.06
C THR A 315 -19.90 2.15 41.08
N TRP A 316 -19.13 1.96 39.99
CA TRP A 316 -19.05 2.92 38.90
C TRP A 316 -20.16 2.67 37.89
N TYR A 317 -20.93 3.70 37.58
CA TYR A 317 -21.99 3.69 36.57
C TYR A 317 -21.60 4.58 35.40
N TRP A 318 -21.95 4.17 34.19
CA TRP A 318 -21.89 5.00 32.99
C TRP A 318 -23.27 5.60 32.75
N ILE A 319 -23.32 6.92 32.60
CA ILE A 319 -24.54 7.68 32.37
C ILE A 319 -24.77 7.75 30.86
N LEU A 320 -25.71 6.94 30.37
CA LEU A 320 -25.97 6.78 28.93
C LEU A 320 -26.94 7.84 28.39
N LYS A 321 -27.83 8.36 29.24
CA LYS A 321 -28.71 9.50 28.95
C LYS A 321 -28.54 10.56 30.05
N GLU A 322 -28.35 11.82 29.66
CA GLU A 322 -28.57 12.92 30.60
C GLU A 322 -30.10 13.06 30.75
N ASN A 323 -30.62 12.81 31.95
CA ASN A 323 -32.01 13.16 32.25
C ASN A 323 -32.11 14.69 32.15
N GLU A 324 -33.03 15.19 31.31
CA GLU A 324 -33.49 16.59 31.39
C GLU A 324 -33.97 16.94 32.81
#